data_AF-A0A9C9MZR5-F1
#
_entry.id   AF-A0A9C9MZR5-F1
#
_cell.length_a   1.000
_cell.length_b   1.000
_cell.length_c   1.000
_cell.angle_alpha   90.00
_cell.angle_beta   90.00
_cell.angle_gamma   90.00
#
_symmetry.space_group_name_H-M   'P 1'
#
loop_
_entity.id
_entity.type
_entity.pdbx_description
1 polymer ?
#
loop_
_entity_poly.entity_id
_entity_poly.type
_entity_poly.pdbx_seq_one_letter_code
_entity_poly.pdbx_strand_id
1 'polypeptide(L)' 'MPSKELLFSVFRHETTSQVPWVPFAGVHAGKLKGYSGSEMLTDADKLYDSLMEVHRVYDPDGMP' A
#
# COMPACT_ATOMS: atom_id res chain seq x y z
N MET A 1 1.59 6.76 -17.42
CA MET A 1 2.17 5.41 -17.23
C MET A 1 1.36 4.69 -16.17
N PRO A 2 1.18 3.36 -16.24
CA PRO A 2 0.61 2.58 -15.16
C PRO A 2 1.40 2.76 -13.85
N SER A 3 0.72 2.76 -12.71
CA SER A 3 1.29 2.99 -11.37
C SER A 3 2.54 2.15 -11.05
N LYS A 4 2.47 0.84 -11.32
CA LYS A 4 3.63 -0.05 -11.15
C LYS A 4 4.81 0.39 -12.02
N GLU A 5 4.57 0.71 -13.28
CA GLU A 5 5.62 1.13 -14.21
C GLU A 5 6.26 2.45 -13.77
N LEU A 6 5.45 3.41 -13.31
CA LEU A 6 5.91 4.67 -12.74
C LEU A 6 6.88 4.46 -11.56
N LEU A 7 6.50 3.61 -10.60
CA LEU A 7 7.35 3.29 -9.45
C LEU A 7 8.70 2.70 -9.87
N PHE A 8 8.68 1.72 -10.78
CA PHE A 8 9.90 1.09 -11.25
C PHE A 8 10.78 2.03 -12.10
N SER A 9 10.20 2.96 -12.87
CA SER A 9 10.95 4.00 -13.58
C SER A 9 11.68 4.94 -12.62
N VAL A 10 11.05 5.33 -11.51
CA VAL A 10 11.72 6.11 -10.47
C VAL A 10 12.88 5.33 -9.84
N PHE A 11 12.72 4.04 -9.54
CA PHE A 11 13.82 3.21 -9.05
C PHE A 11 15.00 3.10 -10.03
N ARG A 12 14.76 3.23 -11.34
CA ARG A 12 15.80 3.26 -12.38
C ARG A 12 16.34 4.67 -12.66
N HIS A 13 15.92 5.67 -11.89
CA HIS A 13 16.32 7.07 -12.02
C HIS A 13 15.94 7.67 -13.39
N GLU A 14 14.88 7.17 -14.02
CA GLU A 14 14.36 7.71 -15.27
C GLU A 14 13.62 9.04 -15.03
N THR A 15 13.55 9.89 -16.05
CA THR A 15 12.66 11.06 -16.01
C THR A 15 11.21 10.60 -16.04
N THR A 16 10.42 11.04 -15.07
CA THR A 16 9.00 10.67 -14.95
C THR A 16 8.13 11.93 -14.87
N SER A 17 6.85 11.79 -15.26
CA SER A 17 5.89 12.90 -15.24
C SER A 17 5.43 13.31 -13.84
N GLN A 18 5.62 12.44 -12.84
CA GLN A 18 5.20 12.66 -11.46
C GLN A 18 6.00 11.77 -10.50
N VAL A 19 5.97 12.10 -9.20
CA VAL A 19 6.57 11.27 -8.14
C VAL A 19 5.55 10.20 -7.72
N PRO A 20 5.93 8.90 -7.65
CA PRO A 20 5.02 7.83 -7.24
C PRO A 20 4.66 7.95 -5.76
N TRP A 21 3.41 7.60 -5.43
CA TRP A 21 2.88 7.59 -4.07
C TRP A 21 2.90 6.17 -3.48
N VAL A 22 3.69 5.96 -2.42
CA VAL A 22 3.79 4.69 -1.69
C VAL A 22 3.53 4.94 -0.19
N PRO A 23 2.29 4.78 0.29
CA PRO A 23 1.95 5.04 1.69
C PRO A 23 2.50 3.96 2.62
N PHE A 24 2.99 4.38 3.78
CA PHE A 24 3.29 3.47 4.89
C PHE A 24 2.08 3.36 5.82
N ALA A 25 1.23 2.35 5.61
CA ALA A 25 -0.01 2.18 6.38
C ALA A 25 0.22 1.53 7.76
N GLY A 26 1.14 0.56 7.89
CA GLY A 26 1.41 -0.14 9.15
C GLY A 26 0.14 -0.71 9.82
N VAL A 27 0.08 -0.69 11.16
CA VAL A 27 -1.09 -1.15 11.92
C VAL A 27 -2.37 -0.32 11.69
N HIS A 28 -2.27 0.86 11.07
CA HIS A 28 -3.44 1.64 10.68
C HIS A 28 -4.28 0.91 9.61
N ALA A 29 -3.68 0.03 8.81
CA ALA A 29 -4.40 -0.81 7.85
C ALA A 29 -5.49 -1.64 8.54
N GLY A 30 -5.17 -2.25 9.69
CA GLY A 30 -6.12 -3.04 10.49
C GLY A 30 -7.30 -2.21 10.99
N LYS A 31 -7.05 -0.95 11.36
CA LYS A 31 -8.10 -0.02 11.81
C LYS A 31 -9.16 0.24 10.74
N LEU A 32 -8.79 0.24 9.45
CA LEU A 32 -9.74 0.42 8.34
C LEU A 32 -10.77 -0.72 8.27
N LYS A 33 -10.41 -1.91 8.75
CA LYS A 33 -11.26 -3.10 8.81
C LYS A 33 -11.83 -3.38 10.22
N GLY A 34 -11.48 -2.55 11.21
CA GLY A 34 -11.90 -2.72 12.60
C GLY A 34 -11.10 -3.76 13.39
N TYR A 35 -9.94 -4.19 12.90
CA TYR A 35 -9.04 -5.11 13.59
C TYR A 35 -8.07 -4.35 14.51
N SER A 36 -7.69 -4.97 15.62
CA SER A 36 -6.52 -4.52 16.37
C SER A 36 -5.23 -4.79 15.58
N GLY A 37 -4.15 -4.05 15.90
CA GLY A 37 -2.84 -4.28 15.30
C GLY A 37 -2.33 -5.71 15.51
N SER A 38 -2.56 -6.28 16.69
CA SER A 38 -2.17 -7.67 16.99
C SER A 38 -2.91 -8.67 16.12
N GLU A 39 -4.24 -8.56 16.02
CA GLU A 39 -5.02 -9.45 15.16
C GLU A 39 -4.56 -9.39 13.71
N MET A 40 -4.38 -8.19 13.16
CA MET A 40 -3.91 -8.01 11.80
C MET A 40 -2.50 -8.60 11.58
N LEU A 41 -1.58 -8.43 12.53
CA LEU A 41 -0.18 -8.87 12.38
C LEU A 41 0.01 -10.37 12.57
N THR A 42 -0.93 -11.06 13.23
CA THR A 42 -0.81 -12.50 13.54
C THR A 42 -1.77 -13.38 12.75
N ASP A 43 -2.67 -12.80 11.96
CA ASP A 43 -3.65 -13.50 11.14
C ASP A 43 -3.49 -13.07 9.68
N ALA A 44 -3.14 -14.03 8.81
CA ALA A 44 -2.81 -13.76 7.42
C ALA A 44 -4.01 -13.23 6.61
N ASP A 45 -5.22 -13.71 6.91
CA ASP A 45 -6.43 -13.29 6.20
C ASP A 45 -6.80 -11.85 6.59
N LYS A 46 -6.70 -11.52 7.88
CA LYS A 46 -6.90 -10.14 8.37
C LYS A 46 -5.85 -9.18 7.82
N LEU A 47 -4.60 -9.62 7.70
CA LEU A 47 -3.55 -8.83 7.06
C LEU A 47 -3.91 -8.51 5.61
N TYR A 48 -4.24 -9.54 4.82
CA TYR A 48 -4.56 -9.37 3.41
C TYR A 48 -5.79 -8.46 3.21
N ASP A 49 -6.88 -8.70 3.95
CA ASP A 49 -8.09 -7.88 3.89
C ASP A 49 -7.82 -6.40 4.23
N SER A 50 -6.93 -6.15 5.21
CA SER A 50 -6.51 -4.80 5.58
C SER A 50 -5.70 -4.12 4.47
N LEU A 51 -4.79 -4.84 3.81
CA LEU A 51 -4.00 -4.30 2.69
C LEU A 51 -4.87 -4.02 1.47
N MET A 52 -5.85 -4.87 1.18
CA MET A 52 -6.80 -4.62 0.10
C MET A 52 -7.63 -3.37 0.33
N GLU A 53 -8.02 -3.11 1.58
CA GLU A 53 -8.72 -1.88 1.93
C GLU A 53 -7.81 -0.65 1.78
N VAL A 54 -6.54 -0.73 2.20
CA VAL A 54 -5.53 0.32 1.95
C VAL A 54 -5.42 0.63 0.46
N HIS A 55 -5.30 -0.40 -0.39
CA HIS A 55 -5.23 -0.23 -1.85
C HIS A 55 -6.48 0.51 -2.37
N ARG A 56 -7.67 0.12 -1.91
CA ARG A 56 -8.94 0.72 -2.31
C ARG A 56 -9.08 2.19 -1.88
N VAL A 57 -8.64 2.55 -0.68
CA VAL A 57 -8.85 3.90 -0.13
C VAL A 57 -7.74 4.89 -0.47
N TYR A 58 -6.49 4.42 -0.63
CA TYR A 58 -5.34 5.30 -0.85
C TYR A 58 -4.92 5.40 -2.31
N ASP A 59 -5.45 4.52 -3.19
CA ASP A 59 -5.09 4.42 -4.61
C ASP A 59 -3.57 4.57 -4.85
N PRO A 60 -2.74 3.74 -4.19
CA PRO A 60 -1.31 3.97 -4.18
C PRO A 60 -0.62 3.41 -5.43
N ASP A 61 0.50 4.02 -5.81
CA ASP A 61 1.33 3.51 -6.90
C ASP A 61 2.09 2.22 -6.53
N GLY A 62 2.21 1.96 -5.22
CA GLY A 62 2.74 0.73 -4.65
C GLY A 62 2.46 0.63 -3.15
N MET A 63 2.65 -0.55 -2.57
CA MET A 63 2.47 -0.80 -1.14
C MET A 63 3.65 -1.61 -0.58
N PRO A 64 4.17 -1.26 0.61
CA PRO A 64 5.25 -1.99 1.27
C PRO A 64 4.79 -3.31 1.92
#